data_AF-A0A1S3X1J8-F1
#
_entry.id   AF-A0A1S3X1J8-F1
#
_cell.length_a   1.000
_cell.length_b   1.000
_cell.length_c   1.000
_cell.angle_alpha   90.00
_cell.angle_beta   90.00
_cell.angle_gamma   90.00
#
_symmetry.space_group_name_H-M   'P 1'
#
loop_
_entity.id
_entity.type
_entity.pdbx_description
1 polymer ?
#
loop_
_entity_poly.entity_id
_entity_poly.type
_entity_poly.pdbx_seq_one_letter_code
_entity_poly.pdbx_strand_id
1 'polypeptide(L)'
;LDLHHPVVSNEYGNGLPIESAWIGTRDYSAQLVIPEVVEFVNRFEGGIEGIRRRNHDKVVEMAEMLVKAWGTKLGTPSEMCSSMAMVGMPACLGVSSDSDALKLRTYLRVSFKVEVPIYYRAPLEGEVNPITGYARISHQVYNTIEDYYRFRDAIIKLVNDGFTCAVLSN
;
A
#
# COMPACT_ATOMS: atom_id res chain seq x y z
N LEU A 1 -7.10 -36.11 -12.57
CA LEU A 1 -7.00 -34.95 -13.48
C LEU A 1 -5.55 -34.57 -13.51
N ASP A 2 -4.95 -34.57 -14.69
CA ASP A 2 -3.57 -34.12 -14.89
C ASP A 2 -3.57 -32.57 -14.91
N LEU A 3 -2.70 -31.95 -14.12
CA LEU A 3 -2.69 -30.49 -13.91
C LEU A 3 -1.79 -29.84 -14.97
N HIS A 4 -2.38 -28.99 -15.82
CA HIS A 4 -1.69 -28.30 -16.91
C HIS A 4 -1.68 -26.79 -16.72
N HIS A 5 -0.71 -26.12 -17.35
CA HIS A 5 -0.67 -24.66 -17.40
C HIS A 5 -1.84 -24.12 -18.25
N PRO A 6 -2.58 -23.08 -17.80
CA PRO A 6 -3.78 -22.61 -18.50
C PRO A 6 -3.50 -21.91 -19.84
N VAL A 7 -2.25 -21.50 -20.07
CA VAL A 7 -1.80 -20.84 -21.31
C VAL A 7 -0.51 -21.51 -21.77
N VAL A 8 -0.63 -22.51 -22.62
CA VAL A 8 0.49 -23.35 -23.06
C VAL A 8 0.72 -23.16 -24.55
N SER A 9 1.98 -23.27 -24.97
CA SER A 9 2.35 -23.28 -26.40
C SER A 9 2.77 -24.69 -26.83
N ASN A 10 3.97 -24.86 -27.38
CA ASN A 10 4.45 -26.11 -27.97
C ASN A 10 4.78 -27.20 -26.92
N GLU A 11 4.81 -26.83 -25.63
CA GLU A 11 5.24 -27.70 -24.53
C GLU A 11 4.09 -28.44 -23.82
N TYR A 12 2.89 -28.42 -24.39
CA TYR A 12 1.73 -29.09 -23.79
C TYR A 12 1.96 -30.60 -23.62
N GLY A 13 1.67 -31.11 -22.41
CA GLY A 13 1.86 -32.51 -22.05
C GLY A 13 3.25 -32.83 -21.51
N ASN A 14 4.17 -31.87 -21.48
CA ASN A 14 5.52 -32.04 -20.93
C ASN A 14 5.59 -31.73 -19.42
N GLY A 15 4.45 -31.46 -18.79
CA GLY A 15 4.32 -31.24 -17.36
C GLY A 15 4.44 -29.76 -16.97
N LEU A 16 3.84 -29.42 -15.83
CA LEU A 16 3.63 -28.04 -15.38
C LEU A 16 4.88 -27.14 -15.42
N PRO A 17 6.09 -27.57 -14.99
CA PRO A 17 7.27 -26.70 -15.04
C PRO A 17 7.65 -26.27 -16.46
N ILE A 18 7.62 -27.19 -17.42
CA ILE A 18 8.00 -26.92 -18.82
C ILE A 18 6.90 -26.10 -19.50
N GLU A 19 5.64 -26.48 -19.28
CA GLU A 19 4.47 -25.75 -19.78
C GLU A 19 4.42 -24.29 -19.28
N SER A 20 4.94 -24.02 -18.07
CA SER A 20 5.00 -22.67 -17.48
C SER A 20 6.23 -21.86 -17.90
N ALA A 21 7.30 -22.52 -18.36
CA ALA A 21 8.55 -21.86 -18.72
C ALA A 21 8.42 -21.08 -20.04
N TRP A 22 7.63 -21.60 -20.98
CA TRP A 22 7.41 -20.99 -22.30
C TRP A 22 5.92 -20.95 -22.68
N ILE A 23 5.27 -19.87 -22.25
CA ILE A 23 3.84 -19.60 -22.51
C ILE A 23 3.60 -18.90 -23.86
N GLY A 24 4.55 -18.98 -24.77
CA GLY A 24 4.58 -18.27 -26.05
C GLY A 24 5.41 -16.98 -26.02
N THR A 25 5.51 -16.34 -27.19
CA THR A 25 6.33 -15.13 -27.39
C THR A 25 5.88 -13.99 -26.47
N ARG A 26 6.81 -13.51 -25.63
CA ARG A 26 6.61 -12.36 -24.75
C ARG A 26 7.91 -11.58 -24.59
N ASP A 27 7.80 -10.36 -24.08
CA ASP A 27 8.97 -9.62 -23.61
C ASP A 27 9.51 -10.27 -22.31
N TYR A 28 10.78 -10.63 -22.33
CA TYR A 28 11.51 -11.25 -21.21
C TYR A 28 12.46 -10.28 -20.51
N SER A 29 12.50 -9.01 -20.89
CA SER A 29 13.44 -8.01 -20.36
C SER A 29 13.39 -7.93 -18.82
N ALA A 30 12.19 -8.03 -18.23
CA ALA A 30 12.02 -8.02 -16.77
C ALA A 30 12.64 -9.25 -16.06
N GLN A 31 12.68 -10.40 -16.72
CA GLN A 31 13.34 -11.61 -16.21
C GLN A 31 14.85 -11.58 -16.44
N LEU A 32 15.28 -11.00 -17.57
CA LEU A 32 16.70 -10.94 -17.93
C LEU A 32 17.49 -9.99 -17.03
N VAL A 33 16.86 -8.96 -16.43
CA VAL A 33 17.52 -8.01 -15.52
C VAL A 33 17.63 -8.51 -14.07
N ILE A 34 17.12 -9.69 -13.75
CA ILE A 34 17.12 -10.22 -12.37
C ILE A 34 18.53 -10.34 -11.78
N PRO A 35 19.56 -10.84 -12.50
CA PRO A 35 20.93 -10.88 -11.97
C PRO A 35 21.43 -9.49 -11.54
N GLU A 36 21.24 -8.48 -12.37
CA GLU A 36 21.64 -7.10 -12.10
C GLU A 36 20.87 -6.50 -10.91
N VAL A 37 19.58 -6.85 -10.76
CA VAL A 37 18.78 -6.44 -9.59
C VAL A 37 19.32 -7.05 -8.31
N VAL A 38 19.69 -8.33 -8.32
CA VAL A 38 20.28 -9.01 -7.15
C VAL A 38 21.61 -8.36 -6.76
N GLU A 39 22.47 -8.07 -7.74
CA GLU A 39 23.71 -7.33 -7.50
C GLU A 39 23.44 -5.94 -6.92
N PHE A 40 22.48 -5.20 -7.48
CA PHE A 40 22.08 -3.88 -7.00
C PHE A 40 21.62 -3.92 -5.53
N VAL A 41 20.75 -4.87 -5.18
CA VAL A 41 20.18 -5.04 -3.83
C VAL A 41 21.27 -5.41 -2.83
N ASN A 42 22.24 -6.24 -3.22
CA ASN A 42 23.35 -6.64 -2.35
C ASN A 42 24.30 -5.49 -1.98
N ARG A 43 24.22 -4.33 -2.66
CA ARG A 43 24.98 -3.13 -2.30
C ARG A 43 24.44 -2.41 -1.06
N PHE A 44 23.19 -2.67 -0.68
CA PHE A 44 22.65 -2.13 0.56
C PHE A 44 23.20 -2.90 1.76
N GLU A 45 23.38 -2.20 2.87
CA GLU A 45 23.74 -2.82 4.14
C GLU A 45 22.74 -3.94 4.49
N GLY A 46 23.25 -5.16 4.69
CA GLY A 46 22.45 -6.37 4.95
C GLY A 46 21.68 -6.92 3.74
N GLY A 47 21.92 -6.41 2.54
CA GLY A 47 21.24 -6.83 1.31
C GLY A 47 19.71 -6.75 1.41
N ILE A 48 19.03 -7.76 0.86
CA ILE A 48 17.55 -7.82 0.90
C ILE A 48 17.00 -7.87 2.33
N GLU A 49 17.65 -8.60 3.24
CA GLU A 49 17.20 -8.71 4.64
C GLU A 49 17.38 -7.40 5.41
N GLY A 50 18.44 -6.65 5.11
CA GLY A 50 18.65 -5.31 5.62
C GLY A 50 17.57 -4.32 5.13
N ILE A 51 17.21 -4.39 3.84
CA ILE A 51 16.10 -3.60 3.29
C ILE A 51 14.78 -3.96 3.97
N ARG A 52 14.47 -5.25 4.12
CA ARG A 52 13.21 -5.71 4.76
C ARG A 52 13.08 -5.19 6.18
N ARG A 53 14.15 -5.31 6.98
CA ARG A 53 14.17 -4.82 8.37
C ARG A 53 14.01 -3.31 8.42
N ARG A 54 14.80 -2.55 7.66
CA ARG A 54 14.72 -1.09 7.61
C ARG A 54 13.33 -0.61 7.19
N ASN A 55 12.75 -1.22 6.17
CA ASN A 55 11.42 -0.86 5.68
C ASN A 55 10.33 -1.17 6.71
N HIS A 56 10.44 -2.29 7.44
CA HIS A 56 9.54 -2.62 8.54
C HIS A 56 9.62 -1.59 9.67
N ASP A 57 10.83 -1.38 10.21
CA ASP A 57 11.05 -0.46 11.33
C ASP A 57 10.53 0.94 10.98
N LYS A 58 10.83 1.42 9.76
CA LYS A 58 10.39 2.73 9.29
C LYS A 58 8.89 2.82 9.00
N VAL A 59 8.27 1.79 8.43
CA VAL A 59 6.82 1.87 8.20
C VAL A 59 6.05 1.88 9.51
N VAL A 60 6.52 1.14 10.53
CA VAL A 60 5.92 1.14 11.87
C VAL A 60 6.09 2.52 12.52
N GLU A 61 7.31 3.06 12.53
CA GLU A 61 7.59 4.41 13.06
C GLU A 61 6.69 5.48 12.43
N MET A 62 6.55 5.47 11.10
CA MET A 62 5.71 6.44 10.39
C MET A 62 4.22 6.20 10.65
N ALA A 63 3.76 4.95 10.74
CA ALA A 63 2.38 4.63 11.04
C ALA A 63 1.98 5.12 12.43
N GLU A 64 2.82 4.89 13.44
CA GLU A 64 2.61 5.38 14.82
C GLU A 64 2.57 6.91 14.88
N MET A 65 3.48 7.58 14.14
CA MET A 65 3.48 9.03 14.02
C MET A 65 2.15 9.56 13.46
N LEU A 66 1.64 8.95 12.39
CA LEU A 66 0.36 9.34 11.79
C LEU A 66 -0.83 9.06 12.71
N VAL A 67 -0.88 7.88 13.34
CA VAL A 67 -1.92 7.53 14.34
C VAL A 67 -1.95 8.55 15.47
N LYS A 68 -0.78 8.90 16.01
CA LYS A 68 -0.67 9.91 17.08
C LYS A 68 -1.14 11.29 16.62
N ALA A 69 -0.74 11.70 15.42
CA ALA A 69 -1.11 13.00 14.87
C ALA A 69 -2.62 13.12 14.58
N TRP A 70 -3.27 12.02 14.22
CA TRP A 70 -4.68 11.99 13.85
C TRP A 70 -5.61 11.57 14.99
N GLY A 71 -5.07 11.09 16.12
CA GLY A 71 -5.85 10.58 17.24
C GLY A 71 -6.63 9.30 16.89
N THR A 72 -6.05 8.45 16.06
CA THR A 72 -6.71 7.24 15.53
C THR A 72 -6.06 5.96 16.06
N LYS A 73 -6.04 4.87 15.27
CA LYS A 73 -5.39 3.61 15.60
C LYS A 73 -4.88 2.92 14.34
N LEU A 74 -3.95 1.97 14.51
CA LEU A 74 -3.52 1.09 13.43
C LEU A 74 -4.66 0.12 13.06
N GLY A 75 -4.70 -0.27 11.79
CA GLY A 75 -5.61 -1.30 11.27
C GLY A 75 -5.12 -2.72 11.49
N THR A 76 -3.84 -2.91 11.84
CA THR A 76 -3.21 -4.20 12.12
C THR A 76 -2.09 -4.03 13.14
N PRO A 77 -1.76 -5.07 13.95
CA PRO A 77 -0.61 -5.03 14.84
C PRO A 77 0.71 -4.81 14.08
N SER A 78 1.68 -4.18 14.73
CA SER A 78 2.95 -3.80 14.10
C SER A 78 3.74 -5.00 13.59
N GLU A 79 3.62 -6.15 14.26
CA GLU A 79 4.31 -7.40 13.96
C GLU A 79 3.81 -8.04 12.65
N MET A 80 2.62 -7.65 12.20
CA MET A 80 2.05 -8.07 10.91
C MET A 80 2.39 -7.10 9.77
N CYS A 81 3.02 -5.96 10.07
CA CYS A 81 3.49 -5.03 9.05
C CYS A 81 4.77 -5.58 8.42
N SER A 82 4.82 -5.67 7.09
CA SER A 82 6.08 -5.84 6.37
C SER A 82 6.62 -4.44 6.05
N SER A 83 6.80 -4.08 4.78
CA SER A 83 7.08 -2.72 4.34
C SER A 83 5.82 -1.86 4.18
N MET A 84 4.68 -2.26 4.77
CA MET A 84 3.38 -1.62 4.64
C MET A 84 2.62 -1.64 5.95
N ALA A 85 1.85 -0.58 6.23
CA ALA A 85 1.02 -0.48 7.43
C ALA A 85 -0.34 0.17 7.12
N MET A 86 -1.39 -0.31 7.79
CA MET A 86 -2.74 0.25 7.72
C MET A 86 -2.92 1.29 8.83
N VAL A 87 -3.19 2.54 8.46
CA VAL A 87 -3.37 3.65 9.39
C VAL A 87 -4.81 4.13 9.33
N GLY A 88 -5.52 4.07 10.45
CA GLY A 88 -6.88 4.59 10.55
C GLY A 88 -6.92 6.09 10.32
N MET A 89 -7.85 6.55 9.50
CA MET A 89 -8.05 7.97 9.20
C MET A 89 -9.10 8.58 10.14
N PRO A 90 -9.08 9.90 10.39
CA PRO A 90 -10.11 10.56 11.20
C PRO A 90 -11.52 10.28 10.70
N ALA A 91 -12.40 9.80 11.58
CA ALA A 91 -13.77 9.42 11.22
C ALA A 91 -14.59 10.59 10.64
N CYS A 92 -14.27 11.83 11.04
CA CYS A 92 -14.90 13.04 10.52
C CYS A 92 -14.67 13.29 9.03
N LEU A 93 -13.68 12.65 8.39
CA LEU A 93 -13.52 12.70 6.94
C LEU A 93 -14.68 11.98 6.21
N GLY A 94 -15.43 11.11 6.90
CA GLY A 94 -16.67 10.56 6.35
C GLY A 94 -16.48 9.60 5.17
N VAL A 95 -15.44 8.77 5.18
CA VAL A 95 -15.24 7.73 4.16
C VAL A 95 -16.30 6.63 4.33
N SER A 96 -17.32 6.61 3.49
CA SER A 96 -18.49 5.73 3.65
C SER A 96 -18.59 4.61 2.60
N SER A 97 -17.70 4.60 1.62
CA SER A 97 -17.67 3.64 0.53
C SER A 97 -16.28 3.53 -0.11
N ASP A 98 -16.06 2.47 -0.90
CA ASP A 98 -14.86 2.36 -1.75
C ASP A 98 -14.75 3.51 -2.76
N SER A 99 -15.89 4.05 -3.22
CA SER A 99 -15.92 5.23 -4.09
C SER A 99 -15.37 6.47 -3.39
N ASP A 100 -15.78 6.72 -2.14
CA ASP A 100 -15.25 7.83 -1.34
C ASP A 100 -13.76 7.67 -1.09
N ALA A 101 -13.31 6.45 -0.80
CA ALA A 101 -11.90 6.13 -0.59
C ALA A 101 -11.07 6.45 -1.86
N LEU A 102 -11.57 6.06 -3.04
CA LEU A 102 -10.91 6.35 -4.32
C LEU A 102 -10.90 7.86 -4.64
N LYS A 103 -12.01 8.55 -4.38
CA LYS A 103 -12.12 10.01 -4.57
C LYS A 103 -11.18 10.76 -3.65
N LEU A 104 -11.11 10.40 -2.37
CA LEU A 104 -10.18 10.98 -1.40
C LEU A 104 -8.72 10.75 -1.80
N ARG A 105 -8.37 9.52 -2.22
CA ARG A 105 -7.02 9.22 -2.77
C ARG A 105 -6.69 10.14 -3.96
N THR A 106 -7.63 10.31 -4.88
CA THR A 106 -7.44 11.18 -6.06
C THR A 106 -7.25 12.64 -5.65
N TYR A 107 -8.05 13.12 -4.69
CA TYR A 107 -7.97 14.48 -4.18
C TYR A 107 -6.63 14.75 -3.48
N LEU A 108 -6.16 13.82 -2.63
CA LEU A 108 -4.83 13.91 -2.00
C LEU A 108 -3.71 13.97 -3.05
N ARG A 109 -3.80 13.19 -4.12
CA ARG A 109 -2.81 13.22 -5.22
C ARG A 109 -2.80 14.56 -5.92
N VAL A 110 -3.96 15.08 -6.31
CA VAL A 110 -4.06 16.29 -7.13
C VAL A 110 -3.69 17.53 -6.31
N SER A 111 -4.28 17.67 -5.13
CA SER A 111 -4.22 18.88 -4.30
C SER A 111 -3.00 18.91 -3.38
N PHE A 112 -2.55 17.77 -2.88
CA PHE A 112 -1.47 17.69 -1.88
C PHE A 112 -0.22 16.96 -2.37
N LYS A 113 -0.25 16.41 -3.60
CA LYS A 113 0.84 15.59 -4.15
C LYS A 113 1.18 14.39 -3.26
N VAL A 114 0.15 13.80 -2.65
CA VAL A 114 0.24 12.59 -1.82
C VAL A 114 -0.49 11.45 -2.52
N GLU A 115 0.24 10.39 -2.86
CA GLU A 115 -0.34 9.18 -3.44
C GLU A 115 -0.32 8.05 -2.40
N VAL A 116 -1.51 7.69 -1.90
CA VAL A 116 -1.65 6.63 -0.90
C VAL A 116 -2.95 5.85 -1.16
N PRO A 117 -2.91 4.50 -1.21
CA PRO A 117 -4.12 3.69 -1.22
C PRO A 117 -4.97 3.95 0.02
N ILE A 118 -6.26 4.21 -0.17
CA ILE A 118 -7.24 4.34 0.89
C ILE A 118 -8.28 3.24 0.70
N TYR A 119 -8.63 2.57 1.79
CA TYR A 119 -9.58 1.48 1.83
C TYR A 119 -10.74 1.82 2.76
N TYR A 120 -11.93 1.43 2.34
CA TYR A 120 -13.12 1.50 3.16
C TYR A 120 -13.31 0.18 3.92
N ARG A 121 -13.65 0.29 5.20
CA ARG A 121 -14.12 -0.80 6.05
C ARG A 121 -15.51 -0.44 6.53
N ALA A 122 -16.48 -1.29 6.19
CA ALA A 122 -17.84 -1.14 6.71
C ALA A 122 -17.84 -1.18 8.26
N PRO A 123 -18.59 -0.28 8.91
CA PRO A 123 -18.87 -0.37 10.34
C PRO A 123 -19.41 -1.75 10.73
N LEU A 124 -19.02 -2.22 11.91
CA LEU A 124 -19.71 -3.35 12.54
C LEU A 124 -20.88 -2.84 13.37
N GLU A 125 -21.91 -3.69 13.54
CA GLU A 125 -23.08 -3.37 14.35
C GLU A 125 -22.64 -3.02 15.80
N GLY A 126 -23.13 -1.87 16.30
CA GLY A 126 -22.82 -1.39 17.64
C GLY A 126 -21.54 -0.56 17.78
N GLU A 127 -20.75 -0.36 16.72
CA GLU A 127 -19.60 0.56 16.77
C GLU A 127 -20.06 2.02 16.83
N VAL A 128 -19.59 2.77 17.84
CA VAL A 128 -19.84 4.21 17.96
C VAL A 128 -18.69 4.98 17.32
N ASN A 129 -19.01 5.85 16.35
CA ASN A 129 -18.03 6.63 15.58
C ASN A 129 -16.87 5.79 15.01
N PRO A 130 -17.17 4.74 14.22
CA PRO A 130 -16.17 3.83 13.71
C PRO A 130 -15.19 4.52 12.77
N ILE A 131 -13.92 4.11 12.84
CA ILE A 131 -12.96 4.40 11.77
C ILE A 131 -13.30 3.47 10.61
N THR A 132 -13.73 4.09 9.51
CA THR A 132 -14.13 3.42 8.27
C THR A 132 -13.12 3.62 7.15
N GLY A 133 -12.30 4.67 7.20
CA GLY A 133 -11.21 4.90 6.25
C GLY A 133 -9.86 4.45 6.79
N TYR A 134 -9.11 3.69 5.99
CA TYR A 134 -7.74 3.29 6.31
C TYR A 134 -6.79 3.60 5.16
N ALA A 135 -5.73 4.36 5.44
CA ALA A 135 -4.65 4.59 4.49
C ALA A 135 -3.60 3.50 4.63
N ARG A 136 -3.23 2.83 3.53
CA ARG A 136 -2.15 1.85 3.50
C ARG A 136 -0.86 2.53 3.06
N ILE A 137 -0.03 2.93 4.00
CA ILE A 137 1.29 3.45 3.68
C ILE A 137 2.23 2.31 3.30
N SER A 138 3.16 2.59 2.39
CA SER A 138 4.24 1.69 2.00
C SER A 138 5.56 2.42 2.19
N HIS A 139 6.50 1.87 2.96
CA HIS A 139 7.84 2.41 3.09
C HIS A 139 8.82 1.60 2.24
N GLN A 140 9.67 2.30 1.50
CA GLN A 140 10.71 1.75 0.66
C GLN A 140 11.98 2.59 0.80
N VAL A 141 13.08 2.08 0.26
CA VAL A 141 14.42 2.69 0.36
C VAL A 141 14.51 4.15 -0.13
N TYR A 142 13.55 4.61 -0.94
CA TYR A 142 13.51 5.96 -1.48
C TYR A 142 12.58 6.90 -0.72
N ASN A 143 11.80 6.41 0.24
CA ASN A 143 10.88 7.25 0.99
C ASN A 143 11.63 8.11 2.00
N THR A 144 11.14 9.33 2.18
CA THR A 144 11.69 10.31 3.12
C THR A 144 10.68 10.64 4.20
N ILE A 145 11.12 11.16 5.35
CA ILE A 145 10.20 11.52 6.43
C ILE A 145 9.25 12.66 6.00
N GLU A 146 9.72 13.51 5.10
CA GLU A 146 8.97 14.62 4.51
C GLU A 146 7.74 14.15 3.73
N ASP A 147 7.79 12.98 3.09
CA ASP A 147 6.62 12.38 2.41
C ASP A 147 5.49 12.10 3.41
N TYR A 148 5.84 11.59 4.60
CA TYR A 148 4.90 11.28 5.67
C TYR A 148 4.40 12.55 6.36
N TYR A 149 5.25 13.56 6.55
CA TYR A 149 4.81 14.86 7.06
C TYR A 149 3.84 15.55 6.12
N ARG A 150 4.10 15.53 4.81
CA ARG A 150 3.15 16.06 3.82
C ARG A 150 1.80 15.37 3.91
N PHE A 151 1.80 14.04 4.07
CA PHE A 151 0.55 13.30 4.25
C PHE A 151 -0.16 13.64 5.58
N ARG A 152 0.60 13.66 6.70
CA ARG A 152 0.10 14.06 8.01
C ARG A 152 -0.60 15.42 7.96
N ASP A 153 0.10 16.41 7.40
CA ASP A 153 -0.32 17.80 7.39
C ASP A 153 -1.49 18.02 6.43
N ALA A 154 -1.54 17.29 5.32
CA ALA A 154 -2.70 17.28 4.41
C ALA A 154 -3.97 16.82 5.14
N ILE A 155 -3.90 15.71 5.88
CA ILE A 155 -5.05 15.19 6.63
C ILE A 155 -5.45 16.15 7.77
N ILE A 156 -4.49 16.69 8.53
CA ILE A 156 -4.78 17.69 9.58
C ILE A 156 -5.47 18.91 8.98
N LYS A 157 -4.97 19.41 7.84
CA LYS A 157 -5.59 20.55 7.15
C LYS A 157 -7.03 20.26 6.76
N LEU A 158 -7.30 19.09 6.15
CA LEU A 158 -8.67 18.71 5.77
C LEU A 158 -9.61 18.64 6.97
N VAL A 159 -9.15 18.05 8.08
CA VAL A 159 -9.93 18.01 9.33
C VAL A 159 -10.23 19.41 9.85
N ASN A 160 -9.23 20.29 9.91
CA ASN A 160 -9.41 21.67 10.39
C ASN A 160 -10.32 22.51 9.49
N ASP A 161 -10.30 22.25 8.18
CA ASP A 161 -11.16 22.93 7.20
C ASP A 161 -12.59 22.36 7.20
N GLY A 162 -12.90 21.36 8.04
CA GLY A 162 -14.22 20.72 8.09
C GLY A 162 -14.55 19.88 6.85
N PHE A 163 -13.52 19.44 6.12
CA PHE A 163 -13.68 18.63 4.92
C PHE A 163 -14.34 17.29 5.22
N THR A 164 -15.25 16.87 4.34
CA THR A 164 -15.84 15.53 4.35
C THR A 164 -15.87 14.95 2.94
N CYS A 165 -15.76 13.64 2.77
CA CYS A 165 -15.83 12.99 1.46
C CYS A 165 -17.14 13.26 0.71
N ALA A 166 -18.21 13.65 1.41
CA ALA A 166 -19.47 14.07 0.79
C ALA A 166 -19.30 15.24 -0.20
N VAL A 167 -18.28 16.09 -0.02
CA VAL A 167 -18.02 17.21 -0.96
C VAL A 167 -17.32 16.76 -2.25
N LEU A 168 -16.80 15.52 -2.28
CA LEU A 168 -16.23 14.91 -3.49
C LEU A 168 -17.30 14.19 -4.33
N SER A 169 -18.55 14.20 -3.87
CA SER A 169 -19.69 13.61 -4.57
C SER A 169 -20.15 14.49 -5.72
N ASN A 170 -19.47 14.36 -6.86
CA ASN A 170 -20.05 14.51 -8.19
C ASN A 170 -20.32 13.12 -8.78
#